data_AF-A0A2V9B0K5-F1
#
_entry.id   AF-A0A2V9B0K5-F1
#
_cell.length_a   1.000
_cell.length_b   1.000
_cell.length_c   1.000
_cell.angle_alpha   90.00
_cell.angle_beta   90.00
_cell.angle_gamma   90.00
#
_symmetry.space_group_name_H-M   'P 1'
#
loop_
_entity.id
_entity.type
_entity.pdbx_description
1 polymer ?
#
loop_
_entity_poly.entity_id
_entity_poly.type
_entity_poly.pdbx_seq_one_letter_code
_entity_poly.pdbx_strand_id
1 'polypeptide(L)'
;MLALELEQLLKKQGEVELAAQVPQLKVVDRCRCGDNFCSSFYTQPKPEGSYGPGHRCLDLDAVEGMLVLDVVAGTIAHVEVLNRYEIRQKLIAEFP
;
A
#
# COMPACT_ATOMS: atom_id res chain seq x y z
N MET A 1 9.48 0.81 10.64
CA MET A 1 9.37 1.57 9.38
C MET A 1 8.44 0.80 8.46
N LEU A 2 7.48 1.44 7.79
CA LEU A 2 6.45 0.76 7.00
C LEU A 2 7.03 -0.21 5.96
N ALA A 3 8.06 0.19 5.22
CA ALA A 3 8.68 -0.66 4.20
C ALA A 3 9.22 -1.99 4.77
N LEU A 4 9.92 -1.95 5.91
CA LEU A 4 10.44 -3.16 6.55
C LEU A 4 9.31 -4.09 7.00
N GLU A 5 8.24 -3.51 7.54
CA GLU A 5 7.07 -4.28 7.98
C GLU A 5 6.33 -4.93 6.80
N LEU A 6 6.10 -4.19 5.71
CA LEU A 6 5.51 -4.74 4.49
C LEU A 6 6.34 -5.92 3.95
N GLU A 7 7.66 -5.76 3.88
CA GLU A 7 8.55 -6.83 3.41
C GLU A 7 8.47 -8.08 4.30
N GLN A 8 8.45 -7.91 5.62
CA GLN A 8 8.36 -9.02 6.58
C GLN A 8 7.01 -9.73 6.51
N LEU A 9 5.91 -8.98 6.45
CA LEU A 9 4.56 -9.53 6.37
C LEU A 9 4.34 -10.30 5.06
N LEU A 10 4.79 -9.74 3.93
CA LEU A 10 4.74 -10.42 2.64
C LEU A 10 5.53 -11.73 2.65
N LYS A 11 6.76 -11.73 3.20
CA LYS A 11 7.56 -12.97 3.34
C LYS A 11 6.86 -13.99 4.24
N LYS A 12 6.28 -13.57 5.36
CA LYS A 12 5.52 -14.44 6.28
C LYS A 12 4.33 -15.11 5.58
N GLN A 13 3.71 -14.42 4.62
CA GLN A 13 2.57 -14.91 3.83
C GLN A 13 2.98 -15.68 2.56
N GLY A 14 4.28 -15.84 2.30
CA GLY A 14 4.80 -16.57 1.13
C GLY A 14 4.89 -15.72 -0.15
N GLU A 15 4.62 -14.42 -0.08
CA GLU A 15 4.62 -13.47 -1.19
C GLU A 15 6.02 -12.91 -1.47
N VAL A 16 7.00 -13.79 -1.71
CA VAL A 16 8.43 -13.45 -1.80
C VAL A 16 8.72 -12.47 -2.94
N GLU A 17 8.06 -12.62 -4.08
CA GLU A 17 8.24 -11.73 -5.24
C GLU A 17 7.72 -10.32 -4.97
N LEU A 18 6.58 -10.20 -4.28
CA LEU A 18 6.05 -8.90 -3.86
C LEU A 18 6.94 -8.27 -2.78
N ALA A 19 7.45 -9.07 -1.84
CA ALA A 19 8.38 -8.58 -0.83
C ALA A 19 9.65 -7.98 -1.46
N ALA A 20 10.15 -8.56 -2.56
CA ALA A 20 11.30 -8.05 -3.29
C ALA A 20 11.04 -6.70 -4.00
N GLN A 21 9.77 -6.34 -4.24
CA GLN A 21 9.40 -5.04 -4.82
C GLN A 21 9.48 -3.91 -3.80
N VAL A 22 9.24 -4.20 -2.51
CA VAL A 22 9.08 -3.19 -1.45
C VAL A 22 10.23 -2.16 -1.39
N PRO A 23 11.52 -2.55 -1.46
CA PRO A 23 12.62 -1.58 -1.43
C PRO A 23 12.67 -0.62 -2.62
N GLN A 24 11.97 -0.95 -3.72
CA GLN A 24 11.98 -0.19 -4.97
C GLN A 24 10.68 0.59 -5.19
N LEU A 25 9.70 0.45 -4.30
CA LEU A 25 8.42 1.14 -4.43
C LEU A 25 8.63 2.65 -4.33
N LYS A 26 7.97 3.37 -5.24
CA LYS A 26 7.87 4.82 -5.22
C LYS A 26 6.42 5.19 -5.00
N VAL A 27 6.17 6.15 -4.13
CA VAL A 27 4.85 6.75 -4.00
C VAL A 27 4.64 7.67 -5.21
N VAL A 28 3.58 7.41 -5.97
CA VAL A 28 3.20 8.21 -7.14
C VAL A 28 2.15 9.25 -6.76
N ASP A 29 1.21 8.88 -5.88
CA ASP A 29 0.22 9.79 -5.33
C ASP A 29 -0.34 9.24 -4.01
N ARG A 30 -1.03 10.08 -3.23
CA ARG A 30 -1.76 9.66 -2.02
C ARG A 30 -3.26 9.56 -2.24
N CYS A 31 -3.94 8.78 -1.42
CA CYS A 31 -5.39 8.79 -1.37
C CYS A 31 -5.93 10.11 -0.81
N ARG A 32 -7.07 10.57 -1.38
CA ARG A 32 -7.79 11.81 -1.02
C ARG A 32 -9.28 11.55 -0.79
N CYS A 33 -9.66 10.35 -0.34
CA CYS A 33 -11.06 10.00 -0.08
C CYS A 33 -11.74 10.90 0.98
N GLY A 34 -10.96 11.61 1.79
CA GLY A 34 -11.46 12.51 2.84
C GLY A 34 -11.56 11.85 4.21
N ASP A 35 -11.40 10.53 4.27
CA ASP A 35 -11.47 9.80 5.53
C ASP A 35 -10.21 10.03 6.38
N ASN A 36 -10.43 10.37 7.65
CA ASN A 36 -9.34 10.71 8.56
C ASN A 36 -8.46 9.53 8.95
N PHE A 37 -8.98 8.31 8.84
CA PHE A 37 -8.23 7.08 9.09
C PHE A 37 -7.39 6.61 7.90
N CYS A 38 -7.61 7.19 6.71
CA CYS A 38 -6.95 6.76 5.49
C CYS A 38 -5.56 7.39 5.34
N SER A 39 -4.55 6.53 5.25
CA SER A 39 -3.15 6.85 4.97
C SER A 39 -2.65 6.12 3.73
N SER A 40 -3.57 5.69 2.85
CA SER A 40 -3.26 4.89 1.66
C SER A 40 -2.57 5.68 0.57
N PHE A 41 -1.76 5.00 -0.24
CA PHE A 41 -0.99 5.62 -1.32
C PHE A 41 -0.81 4.69 -2.50
N TYR A 42 -0.61 5.27 -3.68
CA TYR A 42 -0.46 4.56 -4.94
C TYR A 42 1.02 4.45 -5.33
N THR A 43 1.39 3.29 -5.89
CA THR A 43 2.72 3.00 -6.46
C THR A 43 2.68 2.95 -7.99
N GLN A 44 1.48 3.04 -8.56
CA GLN A 44 1.18 3.24 -9.97
C GLN A 44 0.14 4.37 -10.10
N PRO A 45 -0.14 4.92 -11.29
CA PRO A 45 -1.26 5.86 -11.45
C PRO A 45 -2.57 5.25 -10.93
N LYS A 46 -3.36 6.04 -10.19
CA LYS A 46 -4.69 5.62 -9.72
C LYS A 46 -5.56 5.21 -10.92
N PRO A 47 -6.27 4.07 -10.87
CA PRO A 47 -7.12 3.64 -11.97
C PRO A 47 -8.32 4.57 -12.15
N GLU A 48 -8.77 4.72 -13.39
CA GLU A 48 -10.09 5.28 -13.69
C GLU A 48 -11.15 4.19 -13.47
N GLY A 49 -11.71 4.15 -12.26
CA GLY A 49 -12.64 3.09 -11.83
C GLY A 49 -11.92 1.90 -11.19
N SER A 50 -12.26 0.68 -11.60
CA SER A 50 -11.67 -0.56 -11.06
C SER A 50 -10.34 -0.92 -11.73
N TYR A 51 -9.44 -1.61 -11.02
CA TYR A 51 -8.15 -2.08 -11.56
C TYR A 51 -8.26 -3.10 -12.71
N GLY A 52 -9.38 -3.81 -12.84
CA GLY A 52 -9.61 -4.77 -13.94
C GLY A 52 -8.99 -6.15 -13.72
N PRO A 53 -8.87 -6.98 -14.79
CA PRO A 53 -8.37 -8.35 -14.69
C PRO A 53 -6.95 -8.45 -14.12
N GLY A 54 -6.72 -9.47 -13.30
CA GLY A 54 -5.42 -9.68 -12.63
C GLY A 54 -5.21 -8.83 -11.38
N HIS A 55 -6.21 -8.04 -10.98
CA HIS A 55 -6.26 -7.42 -9.66
C HIS A 55 -6.58 -8.47 -8.59
N ARG A 56 -5.85 -8.40 -7.48
CA ARG A 56 -6.14 -9.11 -6.23
C ARG A 56 -5.76 -8.24 -5.04
N CYS A 57 -6.47 -8.42 -3.94
CA CYS A 57 -6.15 -7.78 -2.66
C CYS A 57 -5.41 -8.77 -1.75
N LEU A 58 -4.43 -8.27 -1.02
CA LEU A 58 -3.68 -9.01 -0.01
C LEU A 58 -3.82 -8.30 1.34
N ASP A 59 -4.61 -8.87 2.23
CA ASP A 59 -4.67 -8.44 3.62
C ASP A 59 -3.46 -8.99 4.38
N LEU A 60 -2.68 -8.08 4.97
CA LEU A 60 -1.47 -8.40 5.72
C LEU A 60 -1.77 -8.35 7.22
N ASP A 61 -1.32 -9.39 7.94
CA ASP A 61 -1.49 -9.57 9.38
C ASP A 61 -0.62 -8.60 10.21
N ALA A 62 -0.92 -7.31 10.09
CA ALA A 62 -0.21 -6.22 10.74
C ALA A 62 -0.63 -6.07 12.21
N VAL A 63 0.33 -5.74 13.08
CA VAL A 63 0.05 -5.56 14.53
C VAL A 63 -0.68 -4.24 14.81
N GLU A 64 -0.37 -3.20 14.02
CA GLU A 64 -0.96 -1.86 14.17
C GLU A 64 -1.79 -1.49 12.92
N GLY A 65 -2.98 -0.94 13.12
CA GLY A 65 -3.85 -0.53 12.01
C GLY A 65 -4.17 -1.68 11.03
N MET A 66 -4.47 -1.34 9.78
CA MET A 66 -4.65 -2.33 8.71
C MET A 66 -3.71 -2.01 7.55
N LEU A 67 -3.14 -3.06 6.96
CA LEU A 67 -2.29 -3.01 5.78
C LEU A 67 -2.85 -3.97 4.72
N VAL A 68 -3.36 -3.42 3.63
CA VAL A 68 -3.86 -4.21 2.49
C VAL A 68 -3.12 -3.76 1.23
N LEU A 69 -2.72 -4.71 0.37
CA LEU A 69 -2.12 -4.39 -0.92
C LEU A 69 -3.07 -4.72 -2.05
N ASP A 70 -3.29 -3.75 -2.94
CA ASP A 70 -3.81 -4.02 -4.27
C ASP A 70 -2.65 -4.41 -5.18
N VAL A 71 -2.72 -5.63 -5.72
CA VAL A 71 -1.74 -6.18 -6.65
C VAL A 71 -2.41 -6.35 -8.00
N VAL A 72 -1.80 -5.79 -9.04
CA VAL A 72 -2.29 -5.90 -10.43
C VAL A 72 -1.23 -6.61 -11.25
N ALA A 73 -1.56 -7.78 -11.79
CA ALA A 73 -0.67 -8.60 -12.61
C ALA A 73 0.72 -8.81 -11.95
N GLY A 74 0.74 -9.07 -10.64
CA GLY A 74 1.96 -9.32 -9.87
C GLY A 74 2.72 -8.07 -9.43
N THR A 75 2.21 -6.87 -9.71
CA THR A 75 2.82 -5.60 -9.25
C THR A 75 2.00 -4.95 -8.16
N ILE A 76 2.63 -4.51 -7.07
CA ILE A 76 1.96 -3.68 -6.05
C ILE A 76 1.57 -2.36 -6.69
N ALA A 77 0.26 -2.09 -6.79
CA ALA A 77 -0.29 -0.89 -7.42
C ALA A 77 -0.77 0.15 -6.40
N HIS A 78 -1.24 -0.31 -5.24
CA HIS A 78 -1.71 0.54 -4.16
C HIS A 78 -1.52 -0.15 -2.81
N VAL A 79 -1.15 0.67 -1.82
CA VAL A 79 -0.92 0.25 -0.44
C VAL A 79 -1.96 0.94 0.41
N GLU A 80 -2.92 0.16 0.89
CA GLU A 80 -3.91 0.63 1.84
C GLU A 80 -3.32 0.61 3.23
N VAL A 81 -3.25 1.79 3.84
CA VAL A 81 -2.77 1.96 5.21
C VAL A 81 -3.86 2.65 5.98
N LEU A 82 -4.50 1.93 6.89
CA LEU A 82 -5.63 2.44 7.66
C LEU A 82 -5.27 2.54 9.15
N ASN A 83 -5.75 3.60 9.80
CA ASN A 83 -5.54 3.89 11.23
C ASN A 83 -4.05 4.09 11.63
N ARG A 84 -3.22 4.61 10.72
CA ARG A 84 -1.81 4.95 10.99
C ARG A 84 -1.51 6.42 10.69
N TYR A 85 -1.75 7.27 11.68
CA TYR A 85 -1.74 8.73 11.52
C TYR A 85 -0.34 9.29 11.22
N GLU A 86 0.70 8.66 11.74
CA GLU A 86 2.10 9.01 11.52
C GLU A 86 2.51 8.86 10.05
N ILE A 87 1.92 7.91 9.31
CA ILE A 87 2.11 7.78 7.86
C ILE A 87 1.32 8.86 7.13
N ARG A 88 0.08 9.12 7.56
CA ARG A 88 -0.78 10.17 6.95
C ARG A 88 -0.10 11.53 6.91
N GLN A 89 0.51 11.93 8.02
CA GLN A 89 1.17 13.24 8.12
C GLN A 89 2.32 13.37 7.13
N LYS A 90 3.13 12.31 6.97
CA LYS A 90 4.22 12.29 5.99
C LYS A 90 3.70 12.36 4.56
N LEU A 91 2.65 11.60 4.24
CA LEU A 91 2.06 11.63 2.91
C LEU A 91 1.49 13.00 2.54
N ILE A 92 0.84 13.69 3.48
CA ILE A 92 0.31 15.05 3.22
C ILE A 92 1.43 16.07 3.02
N ALA A 93 2.53 15.95 3.76
CA ALA A 93 3.67 16.85 3.60
C ALA A 93 4.32 16.70 2.22
N GLU A 94 4.48 15.47 1.74
CA GLU A 94 5.15 15.17 0.46
C GLU A 94 4.19 15.29 -0.75
N PHE A 95 2.92 14.93 -0.57
CA PHE A 95 1.88 14.93 -1.59
C PHE A 95 0.68 15.72 -1.07
N PRO A 96 0.67 17.07 -1.10
CA PRO A 96 -0.45 17.86 -0.57
C PRO A 96 -1.80 17.57 -1.23
#